data_AF-K6H1A8-F1
#
_entry.id   AF-K6H1A8-F1
#
_cell.length_a   1.000
_cell.length_b   1.000
_cell.length_c   1.000
_cell.angle_alpha   90.00
_cell.angle_beta   90.00
_cell.angle_gamma   90.00
#
_symmetry.space_group_name_H-M   'P 1'
#
loop_
_entity.id
_entity.type
_entity.pdbx_description
1 polymer ?
#
loop_
_entity_poly.entity_id
_entity_poly.type
_entity_poly.pdbx_seq_one_letter_code
_entity_poly.pdbx_strand_id
1 'polypeptide(L)'
;MADKENENLEVTTEEVVEVENTVSEDSSTQELPLEESEIVADVSSDDTPEQIAEENNTDQSEVRDELSSDSEEAVQIKTDEKTPAQIIESFESSQLKDDIPSFRPGDTVVVSVKVREGERTRLQAFEGVVMNIKNAGLNSAFIVRKISSGIGVERTFQLHSPMIDSIAVKRKGDVRQAKLYYLRERSGRSARIKERLD
;
A
#
# COMPACT_ATOMS: atom_id res chain seq x y z
N MET A 1 35.75 27.20 -54.62
CA MET A 1 37.05 26.90 -55.24
C MET A 1 38.09 27.76 -54.56
N ALA A 2 39.22 27.14 -54.20
CA ALA A 2 40.39 27.67 -53.49
C ALA A 2 40.31 27.64 -51.96
N ASP A 3 40.72 26.48 -51.45
CA ASP A 3 41.24 26.18 -50.12
C ASP A 3 42.45 27.04 -49.73
N LYS A 4 42.66 27.21 -48.42
CA LYS A 4 43.98 27.01 -47.82
C LYS A 4 43.87 26.79 -46.31
N GLU A 5 44.37 25.64 -45.93
CA GLU A 5 44.54 25.07 -44.61
C GLU A 5 45.48 25.92 -43.74
N ASN A 6 45.32 25.84 -42.42
CA ASN A 6 46.48 25.84 -41.56
C ASN A 6 46.27 24.88 -40.39
N GLU A 7 47.26 24.00 -40.26
CA GLU A 7 47.35 22.83 -39.41
C GLU A 7 47.85 23.15 -37.99
N ASN A 8 47.50 22.22 -37.08
CA ASN A 8 48.30 21.68 -35.96
C ASN A 8 48.73 22.60 -34.79
N LEU A 9 48.38 22.19 -33.56
CA LEU A 9 49.25 21.32 -32.76
C LEU A 9 48.57 20.87 -31.44
N GLU A 10 48.57 19.56 -31.22
CA GLU A 10 48.24 18.87 -29.97
C GLU A 10 49.34 19.10 -28.91
N VAL A 11 48.97 19.15 -27.62
CA VAL A 11 49.81 18.60 -26.54
C VAL A 11 48.90 17.94 -25.49
N THR A 12 49.06 16.62 -25.41
CA THR A 12 48.68 15.69 -24.35
C THR A 12 49.49 15.92 -23.08
N THR A 13 48.88 15.81 -21.90
CA THR A 13 49.52 15.18 -20.72
C THR A 13 48.47 14.62 -19.77
N GLU A 14 48.56 13.31 -19.57
CA GLU A 14 47.95 12.54 -18.48
C GLU A 14 48.64 12.90 -17.16
N GLU A 15 47.89 12.98 -16.04
CA GLU A 15 48.49 12.81 -14.72
C GLU A 15 47.50 12.12 -13.75
N VAL A 16 47.72 10.80 -13.65
CA VAL A 16 47.80 9.93 -12.47
C VAL A 16 46.92 10.24 -11.24
N VAL A 17 46.15 9.20 -10.90
CA VAL A 17 45.42 8.94 -9.67
C VAL A 17 46.38 8.66 -8.51
N GLU A 18 46.20 9.33 -7.37
CA GLU A 18 46.61 8.78 -6.06
C GLU A 18 45.41 8.71 -5.10
N VAL A 19 45.24 7.50 -4.59
CA VAL A 19 44.24 7.08 -3.62
C VAL A 19 44.90 7.14 -2.25
N GLU A 20 44.42 8.00 -1.35
CA GLU A 20 44.67 7.85 0.07
C GLU A 20 43.35 7.59 0.80
N ASN A 21 43.07 6.30 0.97
CA ASN A 21 42.18 5.79 2.01
C ASN A 21 42.89 5.95 3.35
N THR A 22 42.42 6.88 4.18
CA THR A 22 42.76 6.90 5.61
C THR A 22 41.56 6.40 6.41
N VAL A 23 41.81 5.26 7.04
CA VAL A 23 40.96 4.57 8.00
C VAL A 23 40.76 5.47 9.21
N SER A 24 39.52 5.88 9.49
CA SER A 24 39.14 6.45 10.79
C SER A 24 38.59 5.34 11.67
N GLU A 25 39.29 5.15 12.78
CA GLU A 25 39.09 4.16 13.82
C GLU A 25 37.81 4.38 14.63
N ASP A 26 37.36 3.27 15.21
CA ASP A 26 36.08 3.01 15.86
C ASP A 26 35.64 4.05 16.90
N SER A 27 34.43 4.59 16.72
CA SER A 27 33.68 5.23 17.80
C SER A 27 32.91 4.18 18.60
N SER A 28 33.36 3.99 19.82
CA SER A 28 32.69 3.34 20.95
C SER A 28 31.16 3.36 20.89
N THR A 29 30.54 2.18 20.75
CA THR A 29 29.12 1.98 21.08
C THR A 29 29.06 1.19 22.38
N GLN A 30 28.52 1.81 23.43
CA GLN A 30 28.19 1.19 24.70
C GLN A 30 26.94 0.31 24.52
N GLU A 31 27.08 -0.99 24.79
CA GLU A 31 25.94 -1.91 24.95
C GLU A 31 25.24 -1.61 26.28
N LEU A 32 23.91 -1.46 26.23
CA LEU A 32 23.03 -1.46 27.39
C LEU A 32 22.38 -2.86 27.52
N PRO A 33 22.36 -3.49 28.71
CA PRO A 33 21.72 -4.79 28.90
C PRO A 33 20.19 -4.69 28.83
N LEU A 34 19.56 -5.64 28.14
CA LEU A 34 18.12 -5.91 28.26
C LEU A 34 17.93 -6.96 29.36
N GLU A 35 17.30 -6.57 30.47
CA GLU A 35 16.82 -7.52 31.48
C GLU A 35 15.51 -8.17 31.05
N GLU A 36 15.47 -9.49 31.18
CA GLU A 36 14.28 -10.32 31.11
C GLU A 36 13.37 -10.05 32.32
N SER A 37 12.06 -9.99 32.10
CA SER A 37 11.11 -10.32 33.15
C SER A 37 10.02 -11.21 32.59
N GLU A 38 10.10 -12.47 33.01
CA GLU A 38 9.00 -13.43 32.99
C GLU A 38 7.86 -12.91 33.88
N ILE A 39 6.61 -12.99 33.42
CA ILE A 39 5.47 -13.03 34.32
C ILE A 39 4.53 -14.15 33.89
N VAL A 40 4.27 -14.97 34.90
CA VAL A 40 3.58 -16.24 35.02
C VAL A 40 2.07 -16.20 34.77
N ALA A 41 1.55 -17.39 34.50
CA ALA A 41 0.15 -17.76 34.40
C ALA A 41 -0.64 -17.65 35.72
N ASP A 42 -1.96 -17.43 35.60
CA ASP A 42 -3.01 -17.81 36.56
C ASP A 42 -4.32 -17.85 35.75
N VAL A 43 -4.92 -19.00 35.36
CA VAL A 43 -5.62 -20.04 36.14
C VAL A 43 -6.86 -19.53 36.87
N SER A 44 -8.00 -19.83 36.23
CA SER A 44 -9.35 -20.11 36.75
C SER A 44 -9.77 -19.61 38.13
N SER A 45 -10.93 -18.95 38.15
CA SER A 45 -11.87 -19.06 39.26
C SER A 45 -13.31 -19.10 38.74
N ASP A 46 -14.05 -20.05 39.31
CA ASP A 46 -15.48 -20.36 39.20
C ASP A 46 -16.43 -19.17 39.23
N ASP A 47 -17.62 -19.34 38.62
CA ASP A 47 -18.87 -19.29 39.40
C ASP A 47 -20.05 -19.83 38.58
N THR A 48 -20.48 -21.04 38.94
CA THR A 48 -21.81 -21.59 38.64
C THR A 48 -22.58 -21.64 39.95
N PRO A 49 -23.84 -21.17 40.00
CA PRO A 49 -24.77 -21.64 41.01
C PRO A 49 -25.75 -22.66 40.44
N GLU A 50 -25.75 -23.78 41.14
CA GLU A 50 -26.59 -24.94 41.07
C GLU A 50 -28.03 -24.65 41.53
N GLN A 51 -28.95 -25.52 41.12
CA GLN A 51 -30.38 -25.49 41.38
C GLN A 51 -30.71 -25.83 42.84
N ILE A 52 -31.73 -25.17 43.41
CA ILE A 52 -32.50 -25.69 44.54
C ILE A 52 -33.99 -25.63 44.16
N ALA A 53 -34.63 -26.80 44.17
CA ALA A 53 -36.07 -26.96 44.10
C ALA A 53 -36.66 -26.81 45.51
N GLU A 54 -37.86 -26.24 45.63
CA GLU A 54 -38.96 -26.79 46.43
C GLU A 54 -40.27 -26.03 46.21
N GLU A 55 -41.35 -26.77 46.32
CA GLU A 55 -42.74 -26.49 45.96
C GLU A 55 -43.44 -25.52 46.93
N ASN A 56 -44.51 -24.84 46.49
CA ASN A 56 -45.85 -24.97 47.10
C ASN A 56 -46.93 -24.13 46.40
N ASN A 57 -48.06 -24.80 46.18
CA ASN A 57 -49.36 -24.34 45.68
C ASN A 57 -50.03 -23.32 46.62
N THR A 58 -50.80 -22.36 46.07
CA THR A 58 -52.22 -22.09 46.40
C THR A 58 -52.71 -20.78 45.76
N ASP A 59 -53.84 -20.89 45.06
CA ASP A 59 -54.85 -19.91 44.65
C ASP A 59 -54.69 -18.42 45.01
N GLN A 60 -54.93 -17.54 44.03
CA GLN A 60 -56.16 -16.72 44.02
C GLN A 60 -56.35 -15.87 42.74
N SER A 61 -57.49 -16.15 42.10
CA SER A 61 -58.48 -15.25 41.46
C SER A 61 -58.07 -14.18 40.44
N GLU A 62 -58.66 -14.37 39.26
CA GLU A 62 -59.00 -13.39 38.24
C GLU A 62 -59.62 -12.09 38.80
N VAL A 63 -59.12 -10.94 38.36
CA VAL A 63 -59.93 -9.74 38.15
C VAL A 63 -59.55 -9.17 36.78
N ARG A 64 -60.50 -9.27 35.85
CA ARG A 64 -60.55 -8.50 34.61
C ARG A 64 -60.90 -7.06 34.98
N ASP A 65 -60.16 -6.10 34.46
CA ASP A 65 -60.75 -4.80 34.18
C ASP A 65 -60.16 -4.20 32.90
N GLU A 66 -61.02 -3.50 32.18
CA GLU A 66 -60.92 -3.25 30.75
C GLU A 66 -60.06 -2.04 30.33
N LEU A 67 -59.65 -2.10 29.06
CA LEU A 67 -59.25 -1.05 28.11
C LEU A 67 -59.05 0.39 28.63
N SER A 68 -57.81 0.87 28.43
CA SER A 68 -57.55 2.20 27.88
C SER A 68 -56.49 2.07 26.78
N SER A 69 -56.92 1.78 25.55
CA SER A 69 -56.08 1.84 24.36
C SER A 69 -56.00 3.29 23.88
N ASP A 70 -55.24 4.11 24.61
CA ASP A 70 -54.61 5.26 23.97
C ASP A 70 -53.48 4.67 23.11
N SER A 71 -53.73 4.63 21.80
CA SER A 71 -52.71 4.30 20.81
C SER A 71 -51.64 5.39 20.87
N GLU A 72 -50.67 5.19 21.75
CA GLU A 72 -49.33 5.69 21.55
C GLU A 72 -48.86 5.11 20.22
N GLU A 73 -49.01 5.88 19.15
CA GLU A 73 -48.27 5.64 17.92
C GLU A 73 -46.79 5.80 18.29
N ALA A 74 -46.20 4.70 18.74
CA ALA A 74 -44.78 4.58 18.95
C ALA A 74 -44.12 4.91 17.60
N VAL A 75 -43.55 6.12 17.51
CA VAL A 75 -42.64 6.47 16.42
C VAL A 75 -41.50 5.46 16.50
N GLN A 76 -41.55 4.47 15.61
CA GLN A 76 -40.46 3.52 15.49
C GLN A 76 -39.25 4.24 14.93
N ILE A 77 -38.42 4.77 15.83
CA ILE A 77 -37.11 5.29 15.48
C ILE A 77 -36.30 4.06 15.04
N LYS A 78 -36.21 3.85 13.73
CA LYS A 78 -35.24 2.93 13.15
C LYS A 78 -33.87 3.57 13.34
N THR A 79 -33.26 3.32 14.49
CA THR A 79 -31.84 3.60 14.66
C THR A 79 -31.11 2.54 13.83
N ASP A 80 -30.86 2.83 12.56
CA ASP A 80 -29.95 2.04 11.72
C ASP A 80 -28.53 2.26 12.28
N GLU A 81 -28.23 1.56 13.37
CA GLU A 81 -26.90 1.53 13.95
C GLU A 81 -25.98 0.82 12.96
N LYS A 82 -25.15 1.60 12.27
CA LYS A 82 -24.13 1.06 11.38
C LYS A 82 -23.09 0.31 12.22
N THR A 83 -22.73 -0.88 11.77
CA THR A 83 -21.64 -1.62 12.40
C THR A 83 -20.32 -0.87 12.20
N PRO A 84 -19.31 -1.07 13.08
CA PRO A 84 -18.00 -0.44 12.90
C PRO A 84 -17.37 -0.69 11.52
N ALA A 85 -17.57 -1.88 10.94
CA ALA A 85 -17.08 -2.22 9.61
C ALA A 85 -17.77 -1.39 8.50
N GLN A 86 -19.09 -1.20 8.60
CA GLN A 86 -19.86 -0.39 7.64
C GLN A 86 -19.46 1.09 7.70
N ILE A 87 -19.13 1.61 8.90
CA ILE A 87 -18.64 2.98 9.06
C ILE A 87 -17.30 3.13 8.33
N ILE A 88 -16.37 2.21 8.54
CA ILE A 88 -15.06 2.20 7.88
C ILE A 88 -15.22 2.11 6.36
N GLU A 89 -16.04 1.19 5.85
CA GLU A 89 -16.27 1.01 4.42
C GLU A 89 -16.88 2.27 3.78
N SER A 90 -17.84 2.92 4.46
CA SER A 90 -18.43 4.18 3.99
C SER A 90 -17.40 5.32 3.94
N PHE A 91 -16.44 5.32 4.85
CA PHE A 91 -15.36 6.29 4.86
C PHE A 91 -14.33 6.00 3.76
N GLU A 92 -13.90 4.75 3.61
CA GLU A 92 -12.95 4.35 2.57
C GLU A 92 -13.49 4.60 1.16
N SER A 93 -14.75 4.27 0.91
CA SER A 93 -15.41 4.49 -0.38
C SER A 93 -15.47 5.96 -0.78
N SER A 94 -15.61 6.88 0.19
CA SER A 94 -15.60 8.32 -0.07
C SER A 94 -14.24 8.86 -0.54
N GLN A 95 -13.16 8.12 -0.33
CA GLN A 95 -11.78 8.52 -0.71
C GLN A 95 -11.27 7.80 -1.95
N LEU A 96 -12.06 6.92 -2.55
CA LEU A 96 -11.68 6.25 -3.79
C LEU A 96 -11.60 7.27 -4.92
N LYS A 97 -10.67 6.99 -5.85
CA LYS A 97 -10.51 7.75 -7.08
C LYS A 97 -11.21 7.00 -8.20
N ASP A 98 -12.00 7.70 -9.00
CA ASP A 98 -12.73 7.12 -10.14
C ASP A 98 -11.95 7.23 -11.46
N ASP A 99 -10.91 8.07 -11.52
CA ASP A 99 -10.17 8.45 -12.73
C ASP A 99 -8.97 7.52 -13.06
N ILE A 100 -9.00 6.28 -12.57
CA ILE A 100 -7.88 5.34 -12.73
C ILE A 100 -8.08 4.49 -13.99
N PRO A 101 -7.13 4.49 -14.95
CA PRO A 101 -7.22 3.62 -16.12
C PRO A 101 -7.07 2.15 -15.73
N SER A 102 -7.71 1.26 -16.50
CA SER A 102 -7.49 -0.18 -16.35
C SER A 102 -6.10 -0.57 -16.88
N PHE A 103 -5.28 -1.20 -16.03
CA PHE A 103 -3.99 -1.78 -16.41
C PHE A 103 -3.78 -3.11 -15.69
N ARG A 104 -2.90 -3.94 -16.24
CA ARG A 104 -2.63 -5.30 -15.78
C ARG A 104 -1.12 -5.49 -15.51
N PRO A 105 -0.74 -6.53 -14.74
CA PRO A 105 0.65 -6.94 -14.66
C PRO A 105 1.21 -7.17 -16.07
N GLY A 106 2.44 -6.73 -16.31
CA GLY A 106 3.11 -6.80 -17.61
C GLY A 106 2.95 -5.56 -18.48
N ASP A 107 1.96 -4.72 -18.20
CA ASP A 107 1.79 -3.45 -18.90
C ASP A 107 2.92 -2.47 -18.54
N THR A 108 3.29 -1.63 -19.50
CA THR A 108 4.22 -0.52 -19.30
C THR A 108 3.41 0.73 -19.03
N VAL A 109 3.59 1.32 -17.84
CA VAL A 109 2.84 2.48 -17.37
C VAL A 109 3.78 3.64 -17.09
N VAL A 110 3.27 4.85 -17.27
CA VAL A 110 3.90 6.10 -16.87
C VAL A 110 3.10 6.65 -15.70
N VAL A 111 3.72 6.73 -14.53
CA VAL A 111 3.11 7.29 -13.32
C VAL A 111 3.69 8.66 -13.07
N SER A 112 2.87 9.70 -13.11
CA SER A 112 3.27 11.07 -12.77
C SER A 112 3.09 11.30 -11.28
N VAL A 113 4.18 11.59 -10.58
CA VAL A 113 4.19 11.76 -9.11
C VAL A 113 4.50 13.20 -8.76
N LYS A 114 3.74 13.79 -7.84
CA LYS A 114 4.02 15.08 -7.23
C LYS A 114 5.19 14.94 -6.25
N VAL A 115 6.26 15.68 -6.50
CA VAL A 115 7.43 15.76 -5.61
C VAL A 115 7.56 17.20 -5.14
N ARG A 116 7.63 17.38 -3.82
CA ARG A 116 7.85 18.67 -3.16
C ARG A 116 9.30 18.75 -2.70
N GLU A 117 10.05 19.72 -3.20
CA GLU A 117 11.43 20.01 -2.81
C GLU A 117 11.44 21.44 -2.24
N GLY A 118 11.41 21.56 -0.91
CA GLY A 118 11.22 22.85 -0.24
C GLY A 118 9.86 23.46 -0.59
N GLU A 119 9.87 24.66 -1.18
CA GLU A 119 8.66 25.38 -1.60
C GLU A 119 8.16 25.00 -3.01
N ARG A 120 8.99 24.34 -3.83
CA ARG A 120 8.64 24.05 -5.23
C ARG A 120 8.04 22.66 -5.36
N THR A 121 6.94 22.57 -6.11
CA THR A 121 6.33 21.29 -6.49
C THR A 121 6.57 21.03 -7.97
N ARG A 122 7.05 19.83 -8.32
CA ARG A 122 7.21 19.38 -9.70
C ARG A 122 6.58 18.01 -9.91
N LEU A 123 6.23 17.70 -11.16
CA LEU A 123 5.78 16.36 -11.55
C LEU A 123 6.98 15.56 -12.04
N GLN A 124 7.19 14.39 -11.45
CA GLN A 124 8.21 13.44 -11.89
C GLN A 124 7.53 12.21 -12.48
N ALA A 125 7.82 11.92 -13.75
CA ALA A 125 7.35 10.72 -14.41
C ALA A 125 8.18 9.49 -14.00
N PHE A 126 7.50 8.42 -13.65
CA PHE A 126 8.08 7.09 -13.41
C PHE A 126 7.51 6.12 -14.46
N GLU A 127 8.28 5.89 -15.52
CA GLU A 127 7.96 4.92 -16.56
C GLU A 127 8.57 3.56 -16.22
N GLY A 128 7.75 2.50 -16.26
CA GLY A 128 8.23 1.13 -16.08
C GLY A 128 7.15 0.07 -16.26
N VAL A 129 7.53 -1.18 -16.02
CA VAL A 129 6.65 -2.34 -16.15
C VAL A 129 5.94 -2.61 -14.83
N VAL A 130 4.63 -2.82 -14.86
CA VAL A 130 3.85 -3.25 -13.69
C VAL A 130 4.17 -4.70 -13.36
N MET A 131 4.75 -4.95 -12.20
CA MET A 131 5.14 -6.29 -11.74
C MET A 131 4.02 -7.00 -10.99
N ASN A 132 3.25 -6.25 -10.20
CA ASN A 132 2.21 -6.77 -9.32
C ASN A 132 1.16 -5.69 -9.07
N ILE A 133 -0.08 -6.11 -8.90
CA ILE A 133 -1.21 -5.27 -8.49
C ILE A 133 -1.89 -5.96 -7.30
N LYS A 134 -2.02 -5.23 -6.20
CA LYS A 134 -2.78 -5.58 -5.01
C LYS A 134 -4.12 -4.83 -5.07
N ASN A 135 -5.22 -5.57 -5.14
CA ASN A 135 -6.57 -5.03 -5.10
C ASN A 135 -7.10 -5.16 -3.66
N ALA A 136 -7.27 -4.03 -2.97
CA ALA A 136 -7.68 -3.98 -1.57
C ALA A 136 -8.44 -2.68 -1.24
N GLY A 137 -9.38 -2.27 -2.11
CA GLY A 137 -10.14 -1.04 -1.94
C GLY A 137 -9.23 0.20 -1.90
N LEU A 138 -9.37 1.02 -0.87
CA LEU A 138 -8.52 2.21 -0.65
C LEU A 138 -7.03 1.85 -0.52
N ASN A 139 -6.73 0.66 0.02
CA ASN A 139 -5.38 0.13 0.24
C ASN A 139 -4.82 -0.59 -1.00
N SER A 140 -5.41 -0.38 -2.17
CA SER A 140 -4.92 -0.92 -3.44
C SER A 140 -3.57 -0.32 -3.80
N ALA A 141 -2.66 -1.17 -4.25
CA ALA A 141 -1.29 -0.76 -4.57
C ALA A 141 -0.75 -1.52 -5.78
N PHE A 142 0.22 -0.96 -6.47
CA PHE A 142 0.88 -1.63 -7.58
C PHE A 142 2.38 -1.35 -7.58
N ILE A 143 3.16 -2.31 -8.05
CA ILE A 143 4.62 -2.24 -8.08
C ILE A 143 5.05 -2.01 -9.51
N VAL A 144 5.81 -0.95 -9.76
CA VAL A 144 6.39 -0.66 -11.07
C VAL A 144 7.90 -0.82 -10.99
N ARG A 145 8.47 -1.59 -11.92
CA ARG A 145 9.90 -1.81 -12.07
C ARG A 145 10.41 -1.10 -13.31
N LYS A 146 11.51 -0.35 -13.16
CA LYS A 146 12.26 0.23 -14.28
C LYS A 146 13.75 0.00 -14.09
N ILE A 147 14.51 -0.01 -15.18
CA ILE A 147 15.97 0.05 -15.12
C ILE A 147 16.36 1.50 -15.34
N SER A 148 16.99 2.12 -14.35
CA SER A 148 17.47 3.49 -14.41
C SER A 148 18.97 3.48 -14.24
N SER A 149 19.72 4.00 -15.20
CA SER A 149 21.19 4.05 -15.14
C SER A 149 21.84 2.70 -14.83
N GLY A 150 21.32 1.62 -15.43
CA GLY A 150 21.82 0.25 -15.22
C GLY A 150 21.34 -0.44 -13.94
N ILE A 151 20.69 0.27 -13.02
CA ILE A 151 20.20 -0.26 -11.74
C ILE A 151 18.68 -0.49 -11.82
N GLY A 152 18.23 -1.66 -11.36
CA GLY A 152 16.82 -1.98 -11.26
C GLY A 152 16.17 -1.25 -10.09
N VAL A 153 15.24 -0.34 -10.37
CA VAL A 153 14.50 0.42 -9.37
C VAL A 153 13.05 -0.06 -9.37
N GLU A 154 12.56 -0.44 -8.20
CA GLU A 154 11.17 -0.80 -7.97
C GLU A 154 10.52 0.25 -7.08
N ARG A 155 9.30 0.65 -7.43
CA ARG A 155 8.50 1.57 -6.60
C ARG A 155 7.10 1.03 -6.44
N THR A 156 6.67 0.92 -5.20
CA THR A 156 5.29 0.59 -4.84
C THR A 156 4.49 1.88 -4.74
N PHE A 157 3.40 1.95 -5.50
CA PHE A 157 2.48 3.07 -5.53
C PHE A 157 1.17 2.68 -4.88
N GLN A 158 0.64 3.55 -4.02
CA GLN A 158 -0.71 3.43 -3.48
C GLN A 158 -1.67 4.07 -4.48
N LEU A 159 -2.60 3.28 -5.01
CA LEU A 159 -3.42 3.63 -6.18
C LEU A 159 -4.22 4.93 -5.97
N HIS A 160 -4.78 5.10 -4.77
CA HIS A 160 -5.61 6.24 -4.41
C HIS A 160 -4.84 7.39 -3.74
N SER A 161 -3.50 7.33 -3.68
CA SER A 161 -2.72 8.38 -3.04
C SER A 161 -2.82 9.73 -3.78
N PRO A 162 -2.94 10.87 -3.06
CA PRO A 162 -2.94 12.20 -3.68
C PRO A 162 -1.57 12.58 -4.27
N MET A 163 -0.51 11.83 -3.94
CA MET A 163 0.83 12.03 -4.52
C MET A 163 0.89 11.62 -5.98
N ILE A 164 -0.01 10.74 -6.43
CA ILE A 164 -0.13 10.35 -7.84
C ILE A 164 -1.04 11.37 -8.53
N ASP A 165 -0.51 12.02 -9.54
CA ASP A 165 -1.23 12.98 -10.37
C ASP A 165 -1.98 12.29 -11.51
N SER A 166 -1.29 11.41 -12.25
CA SER A 166 -1.89 10.66 -13.35
C SER A 166 -1.17 9.34 -13.59
N ILE A 167 -1.89 8.37 -14.15
CA ILE A 167 -1.37 7.09 -14.60
C ILE A 167 -1.75 6.95 -16.07
N ALA A 168 -0.78 6.64 -16.94
CA ALA A 168 -1.02 6.40 -18.36
C ALA A 168 -0.43 5.06 -18.78
N VAL A 169 -1.20 4.25 -19.51
CA VAL A 169 -0.74 2.98 -20.08
C VAL A 169 -0.08 3.27 -21.43
N LYS A 170 1.23 3.00 -21.53
CA LYS A 170 2.00 3.25 -22.76
C LYS A 170 2.03 2.04 -23.68
N ARG A 171 2.11 0.84 -23.11
CA ARG A 171 2.19 -0.42 -23.87
C ARG A 171 1.54 -1.55 -23.08
N LYS A 172 0.74 -2.38 -23.74
CA LYS A 172 0.11 -3.56 -23.13
C LYS A 172 1.03 -4.78 -23.23
N GLY A 173 1.25 -5.46 -22.11
CA GLY A 173 2.07 -6.67 -22.05
C GLY A 173 1.24 -7.95 -22.16
N ASP A 174 1.76 -8.95 -22.86
CA ASP A 174 1.25 -10.31 -22.85
C ASP A 174 2.01 -11.15 -21.81
N VAL A 175 1.37 -11.37 -20.67
CA VAL A 175 1.87 -12.21 -19.58
C VAL A 175 0.74 -13.06 -19.01
N ARG A 176 1.10 -14.25 -18.52
CA ARG A 176 0.16 -15.20 -17.91
C ARG A 176 0.17 -15.17 -16.38
N GLN A 177 1.23 -14.63 -15.78
CA GLN A 177 1.38 -14.57 -14.32
C GLN A 177 0.85 -13.24 -13.77
N ALA A 178 0.19 -13.30 -12.62
CA ALA A 178 -0.28 -12.10 -11.91
C ALA A 178 0.86 -11.33 -11.20
N LYS A 179 1.94 -12.03 -10.83
CA LYS A 179 3.12 -11.46 -10.16
C LYS A 179 4.37 -11.80 -10.96
N LEU A 180 5.07 -10.79 -11.46
CA LEU A 180 6.21 -10.94 -12.37
C LEU A 180 7.56 -10.84 -11.66
N TYR A 181 7.69 -11.43 -10.47
CA TYR A 181 8.91 -11.32 -9.66
C TYR A 181 10.16 -11.91 -10.33
N TYR A 182 9.97 -12.85 -11.27
CA TYR A 182 11.07 -13.40 -12.07
C TYR A 182 11.81 -12.34 -12.91
N LEU A 183 11.23 -11.15 -13.15
CA LEU A 183 11.89 -10.06 -13.86
C LEU A 183 13.03 -9.41 -13.06
N ARG A 184 13.19 -9.75 -11.77
CA ARG A 184 14.33 -9.33 -10.95
C ARG A 184 15.62 -10.02 -11.36
N GLU A 185 15.52 -11.29 -11.73
CA GLU A 185 16.64 -12.15 -12.10
C GLU A 185 16.97 -12.06 -13.61
N ARG A 186 16.08 -11.46 -14.40
CA ARG A 186 16.24 -11.31 -15.85
C ARG A 186 16.73 -9.91 -16.22
N SER A 187 17.54 -9.83 -17.28
CA SER A 187 18.08 -8.58 -17.81
C SER A 187 18.13 -8.59 -19.34
N GLY A 188 18.17 -7.39 -19.94
CA GLY A 188 18.29 -7.23 -21.39
C GLY A 188 17.18 -7.92 -22.19
N ARG A 189 17.57 -8.85 -23.07
CA ARG A 189 16.63 -9.55 -23.97
C ARG A 189 15.68 -10.51 -23.24
N SER A 190 16.14 -11.15 -22.16
CA SER A 190 15.34 -12.14 -21.43
C SER A 190 14.23 -11.50 -20.57
N ALA A 191 14.39 -10.22 -20.23
CA ALA A 191 13.40 -9.42 -19.51
C ALA A 191 12.33 -8.78 -20.43
N ARG A 192 12.45 -8.92 -21.76
CA ARG A 192 11.47 -8.35 -22.69
C ARG A 192 10.14 -9.09 -22.62
N ILE A 193 9.07 -8.32 -22.44
CA ILE A 193 7.70 -8.82 -22.42
C ILE A 193 7.09 -8.61 -23.79
N LYS A 194 6.51 -9.68 -24.36
CA LYS A 194 5.79 -9.62 -25.64
C LYS A 194 4.65 -8.61 -25.55
N GLU A 195 4.39 -7.87 -26.62
CA GLU A 195 3.26 -6.97 -26.69
C GLU A 195 1.96 -7.74 -26.93
N ARG A 196 0.89 -7.34 -26.22
CA ARG A 196 -0.44 -7.87 -26.45
C ARG A 196 -1.10 -7.05 -27.56
N LEU A 197 -1.25 -7.67 -28.72
CA LEU A 197 -2.05 -7.14 -29.82
C LEU A 197 -3.49 -7.57 -29.57
N ASP A 198 -4.30 -6.65 -29.07
CA ASP A 198 -5.77 -6.80 -28.98
C ASP A 198 -6.40 -6.21 -30.26
#